data_AF-A0A818IB67-F1
#
_entry.id   AF-A0A818IB67-F1
#
_cell.length_a   1.000
_cell.length_b   1.000
_cell.length_c   1.000
_cell.angle_alpha   90.00
_cell.angle_beta   90.00
_cell.angle_gamma   90.00
#
_symmetry.space_group_name_H-M   'P 1'
#
loop_
_entity.id
_entity.type
_entity.pdbx_description
1 polymer ?
#
loop_
_entity_poly.entity_id
_entity_poly.type
_entity_poly.pdbx_seq_one_letter_code
_entity_poly.pdbx_strand_id
1 'polypeptide(L)'
;MDHHHLRAILLKLQDRLSDNDRKRLHFFLGNDIPRRIRDDPSLSGTLSLMESLFDQDKISEYDFTFLINAFTEIQCIDAAKVLTGTLLIKAGQKFGGTGGSLFDDSSTENFTCSHYLSRIIIRNDNDDDMPLDWIQFIYSSSYDQNSVIEGQTHGFRRTSEVSQFLLEKDERIYKIRGKLSNVTLSSQDGTLFSTILVRGLQFFTSKGRTSRSYDHLEGEVFTEEYDGYTLGYATGRSGLFIDQLQFYWYRTVVTQ
;
A
#
# COMPACT_ATOMS: atom_id res chain seq x y z
N MET A 1 9.62 -4.53 -14.56
CA MET A 1 9.78 -4.92 -13.15
C MET A 1 11.25 -4.79 -12.85
N ASP A 2 11.59 -3.93 -11.90
CA ASP A 2 13.00 -3.69 -11.55
C ASP A 2 13.52 -4.89 -10.75
N HIS A 3 14.67 -5.42 -11.17
CA HIS A 3 15.17 -6.72 -10.74
C HIS A 3 15.95 -6.59 -9.42
N HIS A 4 15.29 -6.88 -8.30
CA HIS A 4 15.97 -6.92 -7.00
C HIS A 4 16.51 -8.33 -6.70
N HIS A 5 17.81 -8.40 -6.38
CA HIS A 5 18.45 -9.62 -5.89
C HIS A 5 17.84 -10.01 -4.53
N LEU A 6 17.33 -11.24 -4.37
CA LEU A 6 16.71 -11.69 -3.12
C LEU A 6 17.67 -11.59 -1.94
N ARG A 7 18.96 -11.84 -2.16
CA ARG A 7 20.01 -11.63 -1.16
C ARG A 7 20.09 -10.17 -0.68
N ALA A 8 19.92 -9.20 -1.57
CA ALA A 8 19.87 -7.78 -1.20
C ALA A 8 18.57 -7.41 -0.47
N ILE A 9 17.45 -8.05 -0.82
CA ILE A 9 16.20 -7.93 -0.06
C ILE A 9 16.40 -8.49 1.35
N LEU A 10 16.92 -9.72 1.50
CA LEU A 10 17.14 -10.36 2.80
C LEU A 10 18.12 -9.63 3.70
N LEU A 11 19.19 -9.05 3.13
CA LEU A 11 20.11 -8.19 3.87
C LEU A 11 19.41 -6.92 4.37
N LYS A 12 18.54 -6.30 3.56
CA LYS A 12 17.68 -5.18 3.99
C LYS A 12 16.59 -5.62 4.97
N LEU A 13 16.16 -6.88 4.91
CA LEU A 13 15.19 -7.45 5.84
C LEU A 13 15.80 -7.69 7.21
N GLN A 14 17.06 -8.16 7.30
CA GLN A 14 17.75 -8.44 8.57
C GLN A 14 17.71 -7.27 9.56
N ASP A 15 17.90 -6.04 9.07
CA ASP A 15 17.85 -4.82 9.88
C ASP A 15 16.44 -4.52 10.41
N ARG A 16 15.40 -5.06 9.77
CA ARG A 16 13.98 -4.88 10.11
C ARG A 16 13.39 -6.06 10.89
N LEU A 17 14.11 -7.16 11.06
CA LEU A 17 13.70 -8.29 11.89
C LEU A 17 13.92 -7.99 13.37
N SER A 18 13.06 -8.53 14.23
CA SER A 18 13.32 -8.56 15.68
C SER A 18 14.61 -9.33 15.98
N ASP A 19 15.23 -9.06 17.13
CA ASP A 19 16.45 -9.78 17.54
C ASP A 19 16.24 -11.29 17.62
N ASN A 20 15.03 -11.75 17.92
CA ASN A 20 14.70 -13.17 17.99
C ASN A 20 14.66 -13.79 16.59
N ASP A 21 14.01 -13.13 15.63
CA ASP A 21 13.96 -13.58 14.24
C ASP A 21 15.30 -13.45 13.53
N ARG A 22 16.06 -12.38 13.82
CA ARG A 22 17.43 -12.22 13.31
C ARG A 22 18.33 -13.34 13.81
N LYS A 23 18.22 -13.69 15.10
CA LYS A 23 18.92 -14.85 15.67
C LYS A 23 18.47 -16.16 15.03
N ARG A 24 17.17 -16.37 14.82
CA ARG A 24 16.64 -17.56 14.13
C ARG A 24 17.12 -17.64 12.68
N LEU A 25 17.06 -16.54 11.93
CA LEU A 25 17.54 -16.48 10.55
C LEU A 25 19.05 -16.77 10.47
N HIS A 26 19.86 -16.15 11.33
CA HIS A 26 21.30 -16.45 11.41
C HIS A 26 21.57 -17.87 11.88
N PHE A 27 20.71 -18.41 12.73
CA PHE A 27 20.79 -19.78 13.22
C PHE A 27 20.44 -20.81 12.15
N PHE A 28 19.47 -20.53 11.27
CA PHE A 28 19.06 -21.41 10.17
C PHE A 28 19.91 -21.25 8.90
N LEU A 29 20.50 -20.07 8.67
CA LEU A 29 21.32 -19.75 7.48
C LEU A 29 22.82 -19.65 7.78
N GLY A 30 23.21 -19.88 9.03
CA GLY A 30 24.61 -19.88 9.47
C GLY A 30 25.17 -21.29 9.59
N ASN A 31 26.49 -21.39 9.78
CA ASN A 31 27.18 -22.69 9.89
C ASN A 31 26.93 -23.44 11.22
N ASP A 32 26.20 -22.83 12.17
CA ASP A 32 26.02 -23.34 13.54
C ASP A 32 24.58 -23.85 13.81
N ILE A 33 23.97 -24.55 12.86
CA ILE A 33 22.67 -25.20 13.05
C ILE A 33 22.83 -26.40 14.02
N PRO A 34 22.12 -26.46 15.16
CA PRO A 34 22.19 -27.60 16.07
C PRO A 34 21.79 -28.90 15.39
N ARG A 35 22.52 -29.98 15.70
CA ARG A 35 22.31 -31.32 15.12
C ARG A 35 20.85 -31.77 15.13
N ARG A 36 20.09 -31.45 16.18
CA ARG A 36 18.65 -31.82 16.28
C ARG A 36 17.76 -31.24 15.18
N ILE A 37 18.09 -30.07 14.64
CA ILE A 37 17.31 -29.41 13.57
C ILE A 37 17.90 -29.79 12.21
N ARG A 38 19.24 -29.86 12.11
CA ARG A 38 19.93 -30.34 10.90
C ARG A 38 19.52 -31.77 10.53
N ASP A 39 19.35 -32.60 11.55
CA ASP A 39 19.00 -34.01 11.42
C ASP A 39 17.47 -34.21 11.56
N ASP A 40 16.67 -33.14 11.60
CA ASP A 40 15.22 -33.22 11.49
C ASP A 40 14.84 -33.45 10.01
N PRO A 41 14.41 -34.67 9.63
CA PRO A 41 14.11 -34.99 8.25
C PRO A 41 12.91 -34.19 7.71
N SER A 42 12.07 -33.61 8.58
CA SER A 42 10.94 -32.77 8.16
C SER A 42 11.37 -31.37 7.69
N LEU A 43 12.47 -30.83 8.22
CA LEU A 43 12.94 -29.47 7.92
C LEU A 43 14.12 -29.44 6.93
N SER A 44 14.87 -30.53 6.81
CA SER A 44 16.02 -30.63 5.91
C SER A 44 15.67 -30.28 4.45
N GLY A 45 14.53 -30.76 3.96
CA GLY A 45 14.05 -30.43 2.62
C GLY A 45 13.70 -28.96 2.47
N THR A 46 12.97 -28.40 3.44
CA THR A 46 12.55 -26.99 3.46
C THR A 46 13.76 -26.05 3.47
N LEU A 47 14.74 -26.28 4.35
CA LEU A 47 15.94 -25.46 4.46
C LEU A 47 16.82 -25.52 3.20
N SER A 48 17.00 -26.70 2.61
CA SER A 48 17.77 -26.85 1.37
C SER A 48 17.11 -26.12 0.20
N LEU A 49 15.77 -26.14 0.11
CA LEU A 49 15.05 -25.38 -0.90
C LEU A 49 15.16 -23.86 -0.66
N MET A 50 15.05 -23.41 0.60
CA MET A 50 15.25 -21.99 0.94
C MET A 50 16.64 -21.49 0.52
N GLU A 51 17.70 -22.25 0.84
CA GLU A 51 19.06 -21.95 0.39
C GLU A 51 19.16 -21.88 -1.14
N SER A 52 18.60 -22.87 -1.84
CA SER A 52 18.59 -22.88 -3.31
C SER A 52 17.86 -21.66 -3.89
N LEU A 53 16.81 -21.16 -3.24
CA LEU A 53 16.10 -19.96 -3.67
C LEU A 53 16.90 -18.67 -3.40
N PHE A 54 17.76 -18.65 -2.38
CA PHE A 54 18.63 -17.51 -2.10
C PHE A 54 19.74 -17.32 -3.13
N ASP A 55 20.14 -18.39 -3.82
CA ASP A 55 21.15 -18.37 -4.88
C ASP A 55 20.55 -18.08 -6.27
N GLN A 56 19.23 -17.97 -6.39
CA GLN A 56 18.59 -17.67 -7.67
C GLN A 56 18.57 -16.16 -7.96
N ASP A 57 18.98 -15.80 -9.18
CA ASP A 57 18.86 -14.44 -9.71
C ASP A 57 17.40 -14.04 -9.99
N LYS A 58 16.51 -15.02 -10.14
CA LYS A 58 15.10 -14.84 -10.49
C LYS A 58 14.25 -15.75 -9.62
N ILE A 59 13.24 -15.18 -9.01
CA ILE A 59 12.36 -15.90 -8.09
C ILE A 59 10.94 -15.69 -8.56
N SER A 60 10.23 -16.80 -8.78
CA SER A 60 8.83 -16.77 -9.18
C SER A 60 7.93 -16.47 -7.98
N GLU A 61 6.67 -16.17 -8.25
CA GLU A 61 5.68 -16.01 -7.20
C GLU A 61 5.52 -17.29 -6.35
N TYR A 62 5.60 -18.45 -6.98
CA TYR A 62 5.51 -19.75 -6.29
C TYR A 62 6.65 -19.92 -5.29
N ASP A 63 7.88 -19.57 -5.69
CA ASP A 63 9.06 -19.64 -4.83
C ASP A 63 8.94 -18.70 -3.62
N PHE A 64 8.29 -17.56 -3.81
CA PHE A 64 8.03 -16.60 -2.76
C PHE A 64 6.95 -17.05 -1.78
N THR A 65 5.86 -17.66 -2.26
CA THR A 65 4.88 -18.34 -1.39
C THR A 65 5.55 -19.46 -0.60
N PHE A 66 6.43 -20.23 -1.24
CA PHE A 66 7.22 -21.25 -0.55
C PHE A 66 8.10 -20.62 0.55
N LEU A 67 8.81 -19.53 0.28
CA LEU A 67 9.63 -18.84 1.28
C LEU A 67 8.80 -18.34 2.46
N ILE A 68 7.63 -17.73 2.24
CA ILE A 68 6.73 -17.30 3.33
C ILE A 68 6.32 -18.49 4.20
N ASN A 69 5.91 -19.60 3.58
CA ASN A 69 5.50 -20.80 4.30
C ASN A 69 6.67 -21.40 5.07
N ALA A 70 7.85 -21.48 4.45
CA ALA A 70 9.06 -22.00 5.06
C ALA A 70 9.51 -21.14 6.27
N PHE A 71 9.50 -19.81 6.14
CA PHE A 71 9.78 -18.91 7.27
C PHE A 71 8.73 -19.01 8.37
N THR A 72 7.46 -19.26 8.03
CA THR A 72 6.39 -19.52 9.02
C THR A 72 6.63 -20.83 9.77
N GLU A 73 6.99 -21.90 9.05
CA GLU A 73 7.26 -23.24 9.59
C GLU A 73 8.42 -23.24 10.58
N ILE A 74 9.52 -22.55 10.25
CA ILE A 74 10.66 -22.37 11.15
C ILE A 74 10.45 -21.26 12.21
N GLN A 75 9.23 -20.73 12.29
CA GLN A 75 8.81 -19.68 13.22
C GLN A 75 9.63 -18.38 13.13
N CYS A 76 10.18 -18.05 11.97
CA CYS A 76 10.69 -16.72 11.64
C CYS A 76 9.52 -15.84 11.19
N ILE A 77 8.65 -15.52 12.15
CA ILE A 77 7.36 -14.91 11.90
C ILE A 77 7.48 -13.49 11.33
N ASP A 78 8.46 -12.71 11.77
CA ASP A 78 8.75 -11.39 11.22
C ASP A 78 9.32 -11.50 9.81
N ALA A 79 10.19 -12.48 9.53
CA ALA A 79 10.68 -12.69 8.17
C ALA A 79 9.55 -13.10 7.21
N ALA A 80 8.67 -14.02 7.65
CA ALA A 80 7.48 -14.38 6.91
C ALA A 80 6.56 -13.16 6.69
N LYS A 81 6.34 -12.33 7.72
CA LYS A 81 5.55 -11.10 7.61
C LYS A 81 6.18 -10.09 6.66
N VAL A 82 7.49 -9.86 6.74
CA VAL A 82 8.12 -8.89 5.85
C VAL A 82 8.14 -9.41 4.42
N LEU A 83 8.35 -10.71 4.19
CA LEU A 83 8.21 -11.27 2.85
C LEU A 83 6.78 -11.13 2.34
N THR A 84 5.79 -11.56 3.11
CA THR A 84 4.36 -11.38 2.81
C THR A 84 4.02 -9.93 2.48
N GLY A 85 4.62 -9.00 3.21
CA GLY A 85 4.42 -7.57 3.05
C GLY A 85 5.24 -6.87 1.97
N THR A 86 6.38 -7.45 1.58
CA THR A 86 7.24 -6.93 0.51
C THR A 86 6.74 -7.36 -0.86
N LEU A 87 5.99 -8.46 -0.92
CA LEU A 87 5.99 -9.25 -2.14
C LEU A 87 5.17 -8.73 -3.29
N LEU A 88 4.05 -8.08 -3.08
CA LEU A 88 3.21 -7.77 -4.22
C LEU A 88 2.56 -6.41 -4.02
N ILE A 89 3.41 -5.41 -3.84
CA ILE A 89 3.02 -4.02 -3.98
C ILE A 89 3.05 -3.68 -5.48
N LYS A 90 1.91 -3.30 -6.03
CA LYS A 90 1.79 -2.80 -7.39
C LYS A 90 1.53 -1.31 -7.36
N ALA A 91 2.45 -0.54 -7.93
CA ALA A 91 2.23 0.88 -8.16
C ALA A 91 1.18 1.06 -9.27
N GLY A 92 0.13 1.81 -8.96
CA GLY A 92 -0.88 2.21 -9.90
C GLY A 92 -0.43 3.33 -10.83
N GLN A 93 -1.33 3.76 -11.71
CA GLN A 93 -1.13 4.92 -12.57
C GLN A 93 -1.21 6.23 -11.77
N LYS A 94 -0.54 7.26 -12.29
CA LYS A 94 -0.64 8.63 -11.76
C LYS A 94 -1.79 9.34 -12.46
N PHE A 95 -2.74 9.87 -11.69
CA PHE A 95 -3.89 10.62 -12.18
C PHE A 95 -3.79 12.07 -11.72
N GLY A 96 -3.86 13.02 -12.65
CA GLY A 96 -3.78 14.46 -12.36
C GLY A 96 -2.51 15.13 -12.88
N GLY A 97 -2.31 16.39 -12.50
CA GLY A 97 -1.25 17.28 -12.98
C GLY A 97 0.04 17.19 -12.16
N THR A 98 0.94 18.16 -12.36
CA THR A 98 2.25 18.24 -11.68
C THR A 98 2.34 19.38 -10.65
N GLY A 99 1.21 20.01 -10.32
CA GLY A 99 1.12 21.06 -9.31
C GLY A 99 1.38 20.54 -7.88
N GLY A 100 1.36 21.45 -6.91
CA GLY A 100 1.49 21.11 -5.49
C GLY A 100 2.82 20.48 -5.06
N SER A 101 2.86 20.07 -3.79
CA SER A 101 3.98 19.36 -3.15
C SER A 101 3.72 17.85 -3.13
N LEU A 102 4.79 17.05 -3.21
CA LEU A 102 4.70 15.59 -3.11
C LEU A 102 4.22 15.16 -1.73
N PHE A 103 3.41 14.10 -1.69
CA PHE A 103 3.08 13.37 -0.47
C PHE A 103 3.18 11.85 -0.68
N ASP A 104 3.45 11.13 0.40
CA ASP A 104 3.50 9.67 0.44
C ASP A 104 3.06 9.18 1.82
N ASP A 105 1.87 8.60 1.92
CA ASP A 105 1.33 8.13 3.21
C ASP A 105 2.15 6.99 3.82
N SER A 106 2.86 6.21 3.00
CA SER A 106 3.72 5.12 3.49
C SER A 106 4.98 5.62 4.21
N SER A 107 5.31 6.90 4.07
CA SER A 107 6.42 7.53 4.79
C SER A 107 6.08 7.89 6.23
N THR A 108 4.81 7.72 6.65
CA THR A 108 4.38 7.98 8.02
C THR A 108 5.07 7.01 8.99
N GLU A 109 5.44 7.50 10.17
CA GLU A 109 6.11 6.68 11.18
C GLU A 109 5.28 5.43 11.51
N ASN A 110 5.96 4.29 11.67
CA ASN A 110 5.35 2.98 11.93
C ASN A 110 4.47 2.41 10.82
N PHE A 111 4.41 3.05 9.64
CA PHE A 111 3.73 2.48 8.49
C PHE A 111 4.42 1.21 8.02
N THR A 112 3.62 0.16 7.85
CA THR A 112 4.07 -1.15 7.35
C THR A 112 3.05 -1.68 6.36
N CYS A 113 3.49 -2.61 5.53
CA CYS A 113 2.66 -3.44 4.64
C CYS A 113 1.49 -4.18 5.32
N SER A 114 1.46 -4.29 6.65
CA SER A 114 0.31 -4.84 7.38
C SER A 114 -0.83 -3.85 7.56
N HIS A 115 -0.58 -2.56 7.30
CA HIS A 115 -1.58 -1.53 7.36
C HIS A 115 -2.43 -1.57 6.10
N TYR A 116 -3.73 -1.51 6.26
CA TYR A 116 -4.68 -1.38 5.16
C TYR A 116 -5.48 -0.11 5.37
N LEU A 117 -5.97 0.47 4.28
CA LEU A 117 -6.86 1.62 4.37
C LEU A 117 -8.14 1.19 5.10
N SER A 118 -8.48 1.87 6.20
CA SER A 118 -9.65 1.54 7.02
C SER A 118 -10.68 2.67 7.06
N ARG A 119 -10.26 3.91 6.81
CA ARG A 119 -11.17 5.05 6.72
C ARG A 119 -10.66 6.09 5.75
N ILE A 120 -11.59 6.67 4.99
CA ILE A 120 -11.35 7.84 4.14
C ILE A 120 -12.17 8.99 4.70
N ILE A 121 -11.53 10.13 4.93
CA ILE A 121 -12.19 11.39 5.23
C ILE A 121 -11.96 12.30 4.04
N ILE A 122 -13.04 12.79 3.45
CA ILE A 122 -13.00 13.55 2.21
C ILE A 122 -14.02 14.67 2.27
N ARG A 123 -13.78 15.75 1.53
CA ARG A 123 -14.72 16.87 1.42
C ARG A 123 -16.14 16.40 1.14
N ASN A 124 -17.10 17.08 1.77
CA ASN A 124 -18.52 16.92 1.53
C ASN A 124 -19.20 18.28 1.42
N ASP A 125 -18.97 19.01 0.33
CA ASP A 125 -19.80 20.15 -0.02
C ASP A 125 -20.59 19.85 -1.30
N ASN A 126 -21.66 20.62 -1.49
CA ASN A 126 -22.48 20.59 -2.70
C ASN A 126 -22.03 21.67 -3.71
N ASP A 127 -20.79 22.14 -3.61
CA ASP A 127 -20.25 23.12 -4.55
C ASP A 127 -19.76 22.39 -5.81
N ASP A 128 -20.70 22.16 -6.73
CA ASP A 128 -20.54 21.31 -7.91
C ASP A 128 -19.41 21.76 -8.86
N ASP A 129 -18.95 23.00 -8.73
CA ASP A 129 -17.94 23.58 -9.60
C ASP A 129 -16.51 23.44 -9.06
N MET A 130 -16.32 22.99 -7.81
CA MET A 130 -15.00 22.99 -7.19
C MET A 130 -14.29 21.63 -7.28
N PRO A 131 -13.01 21.59 -7.74
CA PRO A 131 -12.16 20.39 -7.69
C PRO A 131 -11.99 19.86 -6.27
N LEU A 132 -11.58 18.60 -6.13
CA LEU A 132 -11.31 18.02 -4.80
C LEU A 132 -10.19 18.79 -4.13
N ASP A 133 -10.51 19.46 -3.03
CA ASP A 133 -9.60 20.36 -2.33
C ASP A 133 -8.73 19.62 -1.31
N TRP A 134 -9.27 18.61 -0.62
CA TRP A 134 -8.52 17.80 0.33
C TRP A 134 -9.08 16.38 0.54
N ILE A 135 -8.20 15.51 1.04
CA ILE A 135 -8.50 14.13 1.44
C ILE A 135 -7.57 13.69 2.57
N GLN A 136 -8.05 12.82 3.44
CA GLN A 136 -7.25 12.16 4.46
C GLN A 136 -7.54 10.66 4.43
N PHE A 137 -6.47 9.87 4.45
CA PHE A 137 -6.52 8.42 4.53
C PHE A 137 -6.10 7.97 5.93
N ILE A 138 -6.83 7.03 6.51
CA ILE A 138 -6.52 6.46 7.82
C ILE A 138 -6.34 4.95 7.65
N TYR A 139 -5.25 4.46 8.20
CA TYR A 139 -4.82 3.08 8.02
C TYR A 139 -4.86 2.33 9.34
N SER A 140 -5.27 1.06 9.29
CA SER A 140 -5.28 0.18 10.46
C SER A 140 -4.45 -1.06 10.19
N SER A 141 -3.79 -1.60 11.21
CA SER A 141 -3.03 -2.86 11.07
C SER A 141 -3.95 -4.07 11.07
N SER A 142 -3.63 -5.07 10.25
CA SER A 142 -4.25 -6.41 10.30
C SER A 142 -3.84 -7.22 11.54
N TYR A 143 -2.75 -6.84 12.22
CA TYR A 143 -2.19 -7.60 13.36
C TYR A 143 -2.41 -6.93 14.71
N ASP A 144 -2.33 -5.60 14.75
CA ASP A 144 -2.54 -4.84 15.98
C ASP A 144 -3.74 -3.90 15.82
N GLN A 145 -4.84 -4.24 16.50
CA GLN A 145 -6.07 -3.45 16.44
C GLN A 145 -5.93 -2.06 17.06
N ASN A 146 -4.90 -1.84 17.88
CA ASN A 146 -4.58 -0.52 18.45
C ASN A 146 -3.65 0.29 17.54
N SER A 147 -3.07 -0.33 16.51
CA SER A 147 -2.21 0.34 15.55
C SER A 147 -3.07 0.98 14.45
N VAL A 148 -3.26 2.28 14.61
CA VAL A 148 -3.94 3.15 13.67
C VAL A 148 -2.98 4.27 13.28
N ILE A 149 -2.81 4.46 11.97
CA ILE A 149 -2.04 5.56 11.41
C ILE A 149 -3.04 6.56 10.84
N GLU A 150 -3.12 7.70 11.49
CA GLU A 150 -3.78 8.87 10.93
C GLU A 150 -2.87 9.44 9.84
N GLY A 151 -3.19 9.17 8.57
CA GLY A 151 -2.47 9.77 7.46
C GLY A 151 -2.61 11.29 7.48
N GLN A 152 -1.67 11.96 6.82
CA GLN A 152 -1.71 13.41 6.74
C GLN A 152 -2.94 13.87 5.94
N THR A 153 -3.44 15.05 6.26
CA THR A 153 -4.42 15.70 5.39
C THR A 153 -3.69 16.24 4.16
N HIS A 154 -4.06 15.75 2.98
CA HIS A 154 -3.53 16.20 1.70
C HIS A 154 -4.45 17.25 1.12
N GLY A 155 -3.89 18.32 0.55
CA GLY A 155 -4.64 19.47 0.05
C GLY A 155 -4.97 20.52 1.11
N PHE A 156 -5.92 21.40 0.82
CA PHE A 156 -6.27 22.52 1.70
C PHE A 156 -7.74 22.44 2.13
N ARG A 157 -7.95 22.21 3.44
CA ARG A 157 -9.28 22.10 4.03
C ARG A 157 -9.98 23.45 4.13
N ARG A 158 -10.78 23.79 3.11
CA ARG A 158 -11.55 25.05 3.07
C ARG A 158 -12.83 24.99 3.89
N THR A 159 -13.48 23.83 3.93
CA THR A 159 -14.79 23.63 4.57
C THR A 159 -14.70 22.70 5.77
N SER A 160 -15.64 22.86 6.70
CA SER A 160 -15.81 21.94 7.84
C SER A 160 -16.65 20.71 7.47
N GLU A 161 -17.40 20.75 6.38
CA GLU A 161 -18.27 19.66 5.95
C GLU A 161 -17.45 18.49 5.37
N VAL A 162 -17.61 17.33 6.00
CA VAL A 162 -16.86 16.12 5.66
C VAL A 162 -17.78 14.95 5.41
N SER A 163 -17.29 14.02 4.62
CA SER A 163 -17.84 12.69 4.53
C SER A 163 -16.79 11.69 4.89
N GLN A 164 -17.24 10.64 5.56
CA GLN A 164 -16.40 9.56 6.01
C GLN A 164 -16.87 8.28 5.34
N PHE A 165 -15.93 7.52 4.80
CA PHE A 165 -16.16 6.17 4.36
C PHE A 165 -15.36 5.22 5.26
N LEU A 166 -16.06 4.59 6.19
CA LEU A 166 -15.49 3.63 7.13
C LEU A 166 -15.60 2.22 6.57
N LEU A 167 -14.47 1.51 6.52
CA LEU A 167 -14.40 0.12 6.13
C LEU A 167 -14.51 -0.78 7.37
N GLU A 168 -15.18 -1.92 7.20
CA GLU A 168 -15.20 -2.96 8.23
C GLU A 168 -13.84 -3.66 8.33
N LYS A 169 -13.59 -4.36 9.45
CA LYS A 169 -12.30 -4.99 9.79
C LYS A 169 -11.68 -5.86 8.66
N ASP A 170 -12.53 -6.55 7.90
CA ASP A 170 -12.11 -7.46 6.81
C ASP A 170 -12.57 -6.97 5.43
N GLU A 171 -13.03 -5.73 5.36
CA GLU A 171 -13.41 -5.10 4.12
C GLU A 171 -12.23 -4.37 3.52
N ARG A 172 -12.04 -4.52 2.21
CA ARG A 172 -10.92 -3.93 1.48
C ARG A 172 -11.42 -3.27 0.22
N ILE A 173 -10.75 -2.20 -0.20
CA ILE A 173 -11.03 -1.56 -1.48
C ILE A 173 -10.30 -2.32 -2.57
N TYR A 174 -11.01 -2.81 -3.58
CA TYR A 174 -10.43 -3.55 -4.71
C TYR A 174 -10.45 -2.74 -6.02
N LYS A 175 -11.26 -1.67 -6.06
CA LYS A 175 -11.41 -0.81 -7.22
C LYS A 175 -11.61 0.64 -6.80
N ILE A 176 -10.99 1.53 -7.55
CA ILE A 176 -11.19 2.97 -7.48
C ILE A 176 -11.69 3.45 -8.83
N ARG A 177 -12.63 4.39 -8.78
CA ARG A 177 -13.01 5.24 -9.91
C ARG A 177 -12.78 6.68 -9.51
N GLY A 178 -12.38 7.52 -10.45
CA GLY A 178 -12.33 8.96 -10.22
C GLY A 178 -12.57 9.76 -11.49
N LYS A 179 -12.49 11.08 -11.35
CA LYS A 179 -12.59 12.03 -12.44
C LYS A 179 -11.45 13.04 -12.42
N LEU A 180 -10.98 13.40 -13.60
CA LEU A 180 -10.01 14.46 -13.86
C LEU A 180 -10.69 15.61 -14.59
N SER A 181 -10.30 16.84 -14.26
CA SER A 181 -10.77 18.02 -14.97
C SER A 181 -9.61 18.96 -15.28
N ASN A 182 -9.59 19.49 -16.51
CA ASN A 182 -8.78 20.65 -16.85
C ASN A 182 -9.39 21.88 -16.18
N VAL A 183 -8.58 22.58 -15.39
CA VAL A 183 -8.96 23.83 -14.73
C VAL A 183 -7.96 24.92 -15.09
N THR A 184 -8.45 26.15 -15.23
CA THR A 184 -7.61 27.33 -15.33
C THR A 184 -7.54 28.00 -13.97
N LEU A 185 -6.33 28.11 -13.43
CA LEU A 185 -6.05 28.74 -12.13
C LEU A 185 -5.24 30.01 -12.34
N SER A 186 -5.32 30.91 -11.35
CA SER A 186 -4.45 32.10 -11.27
C SER A 186 -3.35 31.85 -10.24
N SER A 187 -2.09 32.11 -10.60
CA SER A 187 -1.00 32.21 -9.64
C SER A 187 -1.07 33.53 -8.85
N GLN A 188 -0.21 33.66 -7.84
CA GLN A 188 -0.16 34.82 -6.94
C GLN A 188 0.15 36.14 -7.66
N ASP A 189 0.85 36.09 -8.80
CA ASP A 189 1.16 37.23 -9.66
C ASP A 189 0.06 37.53 -10.70
N GLY A 190 -1.06 36.80 -10.67
CA GLY A 190 -2.18 36.97 -11.61
C GLY A 190 -2.02 36.21 -12.93
N THR A 191 -0.92 35.46 -13.13
CA THR A 191 -0.73 34.66 -14.35
C THR A 191 -1.72 33.50 -14.36
N LEU A 192 -2.48 33.37 -15.46
CA LEU A 192 -3.38 32.23 -15.67
C LEU A 192 -2.61 31.05 -16.23
N PHE A 193 -2.83 29.87 -15.65
CA PHE A 193 -2.28 28.61 -16.14
C PHE A 193 -3.33 27.50 -16.09
N SER A 194 -3.22 26.54 -17.00
CA SER A 194 -4.10 25.38 -17.03
C SER A 194 -3.41 24.17 -16.40
N THR A 195 -4.15 23.40 -15.61
CA THR A 195 -3.67 22.16 -14.99
C THR A 195 -4.80 21.13 -14.94
N ILE A 196 -4.44 19.86 -14.77
CA ILE A 196 -5.38 18.77 -14.53
C ILE A 196 -5.45 18.53 -13.03
N LEU A 197 -6.64 18.58 -12.45
CA LEU A 197 -6.87 18.25 -11.03
C LEU A 197 -7.73 17.01 -10.88
N VAL A 198 -7.59 16.34 -9.74
CA VAL A 198 -8.53 15.31 -9.31
C VAL A 198 -9.81 16.00 -8.86
N ARG A 199 -10.94 15.66 -9.48
CA ARG A 199 -12.24 16.28 -9.18
C ARG A 199 -13.12 15.42 -8.28
N GLY A 200 -12.87 14.11 -8.27
CA GLY A 200 -13.64 13.22 -7.42
C GLY A 200 -13.15 11.79 -7.45
N LEU A 201 -13.62 11.04 -6.46
CA LEU A 201 -13.28 9.64 -6.23
C LEU A 201 -14.53 8.84 -5.88
N GLN A 202 -14.47 7.54 -6.09
CA GLN A 202 -15.45 6.57 -5.65
C GLN A 202 -14.73 5.24 -5.39
N PHE A 203 -15.04 4.61 -4.26
CA PHE A 203 -14.37 3.42 -3.78
C PHE A 203 -15.33 2.24 -3.77
N PHE A 204 -14.85 1.08 -4.20
CA PHE A 204 -15.62 -0.16 -4.27
C PHE A 204 -14.94 -1.21 -3.40
N THR A 205 -15.73 -1.94 -2.62
CA THR A 205 -15.20 -2.82 -1.57
C THR A 205 -15.48 -4.29 -1.82
N SER A 206 -14.63 -5.15 -1.26
CA SER A 206 -14.73 -6.61 -1.34
C SER A 206 -16.04 -7.17 -0.78
N LYS A 207 -16.78 -6.40 0.02
CA LYS A 207 -18.11 -6.76 0.56
C LYS A 207 -19.27 -6.25 -0.31
N GLY A 208 -18.99 -5.76 -1.52
CA GLY A 208 -20.00 -5.25 -2.45
C GLY A 208 -20.54 -3.87 -2.08
N ARG A 209 -19.95 -3.17 -1.10
CA ARG A 209 -20.31 -1.78 -0.80
C ARG A 209 -19.60 -0.84 -1.76
N THR A 210 -20.25 0.26 -2.07
CA THR A 210 -19.68 1.35 -2.87
C THR A 210 -19.80 2.62 -2.04
N SER A 211 -18.73 3.40 -1.95
CA SER A 211 -18.82 4.73 -1.37
C SER A 211 -19.77 5.57 -2.22
N ARG A 212 -20.32 6.64 -1.64
CA ARG A 212 -20.91 7.68 -2.49
C ARG A 212 -19.86 8.16 -3.50
N SER A 213 -20.34 8.67 -4.62
CA SER A 213 -19.47 9.34 -5.56
C SER A 213 -19.12 10.71 -4.98
N TYR A 214 -17.82 10.98 -4.82
CA TYR A 214 -17.30 12.28 -4.38
C TYR A 214 -16.95 13.14 -5.61
N ASP A 215 -17.71 12.98 -6.69
CA ASP A 215 -17.45 13.61 -7.98
C ASP A 215 -18.56 14.58 -8.36
N HIS A 216 -18.21 15.56 -9.17
CA HIS A 216 -19.16 16.47 -9.80
C HIS A 216 -19.17 16.24 -11.32
N LEU A 217 -20.21 16.77 -12.00
CA LEU A 217 -20.76 16.20 -13.25
C LEU A 217 -19.77 16.09 -14.43
N GLU A 218 -18.79 16.99 -14.56
CA GLU A 218 -17.91 17.05 -15.73
C GLU A 218 -16.45 16.64 -15.45
N GLY A 219 -15.90 15.78 -16.32
CA GLY A 219 -14.49 15.38 -16.26
C GLY A 219 -14.22 14.06 -16.98
N GLU A 220 -12.96 13.81 -17.29
CA GLU A 220 -12.49 12.53 -17.82
C GLU A 220 -12.47 11.49 -16.70
N VAL A 221 -13.17 10.36 -16.92
CA VAL A 221 -13.25 9.28 -15.92
C VAL A 221 -11.99 8.42 -16.00
N PHE A 222 -11.42 8.09 -14.85
CA PHE A 222 -10.43 7.03 -14.71
C PHE A 222 -10.91 5.93 -13.79
N THR A 223 -10.37 4.73 -13.97
CA THR A 223 -10.61 3.59 -13.11
C THR A 223 -9.33 2.81 -12.91
N GLU A 224 -9.15 2.27 -11.71
CA GLU A 224 -8.03 1.37 -11.41
C GLU A 224 -8.53 0.19 -10.57
N GLU A 225 -8.19 -1.00 -11.02
CA GLU A 225 -8.56 -2.30 -10.43
C GLU A 225 -7.53 -3.33 -10.91
N TYR A 226 -7.09 -4.19 -9.99
CA TYR A 226 -6.17 -5.27 -10.29
C TYR A 226 -6.66 -6.56 -9.64
N ASP A 227 -6.83 -7.60 -10.45
CA ASP A 227 -7.30 -8.90 -9.98
C ASP A 227 -6.36 -9.47 -8.91
N GLY A 228 -6.93 -9.88 -7.77
CA GLY A 228 -6.18 -10.35 -6.60
C GLY A 228 -5.45 -9.25 -5.82
N TYR A 229 -5.77 -7.96 -6.00
CA TYR A 229 -5.19 -6.87 -5.23
C TYR A 229 -6.24 -6.02 -4.52
N THR A 230 -5.80 -5.39 -3.43
CA THR A 230 -6.55 -4.39 -2.66
C THR A 230 -5.70 -3.16 -2.41
N LEU A 231 -6.35 -2.01 -2.24
CA LEU A 231 -5.69 -0.74 -2.00
C LEU A 231 -4.91 -0.78 -0.66
N GLY A 232 -3.62 -0.49 -0.74
CA GLY A 232 -2.73 -0.35 0.40
C GLY A 232 -2.67 1.09 0.89
N TYR A 233 -2.06 1.97 0.08
CA TYR A 233 -1.85 3.39 0.42
C TYR A 233 -1.88 4.30 -0.80
N ALA A 234 -1.89 5.61 -0.56
CA ALA A 234 -1.85 6.63 -1.59
C ALA A 234 -0.56 7.47 -1.51
N THR A 235 -0.09 7.87 -2.68
CA THR A 235 0.91 8.92 -2.85
C THR A 235 0.39 9.92 -3.88
N GLY A 236 1.05 11.06 -4.01
CA GLY A 236 0.59 12.03 -5.00
C GLY A 236 1.20 13.40 -4.82
N ARG A 237 0.42 14.40 -5.25
CA ARG A 237 0.77 15.80 -5.13
C ARG A 237 -0.44 16.59 -4.68
N SER A 238 -0.23 17.53 -3.76
CA SER A 238 -1.30 18.41 -3.29
C SER A 238 -0.79 19.78 -2.91
N GLY A 239 -1.67 20.78 -3.02
CA GLY A 239 -1.46 22.15 -2.57
C GLY A 239 -2.77 22.73 -2.06
N LEU A 240 -3.36 23.66 -2.81
CA LEU A 240 -4.71 24.14 -2.55
C LEU A 240 -5.79 23.10 -2.93
N PHE A 241 -5.42 22.13 -3.77
CA PHE A 241 -6.25 21.05 -4.26
C PHE A 241 -5.47 19.73 -4.28
N ILE A 242 -6.15 18.65 -4.62
CA ILE A 242 -5.51 17.38 -4.98
C ILE A 242 -5.06 17.44 -6.45
N ASP A 243 -3.79 17.78 -6.64
CA ASP A 243 -3.17 17.91 -7.97
C ASP A 243 -2.97 16.54 -8.63
N GLN A 244 -2.53 15.54 -7.87
CA GLN A 244 -2.23 14.20 -8.38
C GLN A 244 -2.49 13.12 -7.33
N LEU A 245 -2.95 11.95 -7.78
CA LEU A 245 -3.01 10.72 -6.98
C LEU A 245 -2.35 9.56 -7.70
N GLN A 246 -1.68 8.72 -6.93
CA GLN A 246 -1.22 7.39 -7.31
C GLN A 246 -1.56 6.43 -6.19
N PHE A 247 -2.15 5.29 -6.53
CA PHE A 247 -2.52 4.28 -5.56
C PHE A 247 -1.54 3.12 -5.58
N TYR A 248 -1.17 2.62 -4.41
CA TYR A 248 -0.33 1.44 -4.26
C TYR A 248 -1.18 0.29 -3.74
N TRP A 249 -1.09 -0.84 -4.44
CA TRP A 249 -1.99 -1.97 -4.28
C TRP A 249 -1.25 -3.16 -3.70
N TYR A 250 -1.80 -3.79 -2.69
CA TYR A 250 -1.28 -5.01 -2.08
C TYR A 250 -2.00 -6.22 -2.62
N ARG A 251 -1.27 -7.25 -3.04
CA ARG A 251 -1.87 -8.53 -3.38
C ARG A 251 -2.54 -9.12 -2.16
N THR A 252 -3.80 -9.46 -2.32
CA THR A 252 -4.55 -10.20 -1.34
C THR A 252 -4.38 -11.67 -1.67
N VAL A 253 -3.65 -12.41 -0.83
CA VAL A 253 -3.68 -13.87 -0.91
C VAL A 253 -5.07 -14.27 -0.42
N VAL A 254 -5.92 -14.72 -1.34
CA VAL A 254 -7.21 -15.29 -0.97
C VAL A 254 -6.91 -16.59 -0.23
N THR A 255 -6.94 -16.56 1.10
CA THR A 255 -7.06 -17.78 1.89
C THR A 255 -8.44 -18.35 1.58
N GLN A 256 -8.49 -19.37 0.72
CA GLN A 256 -9.66 -20.23 0.53
C GLN A 256 -9.90 -21.07 1.79
#